data_AF-A0A9E0KSS7-F1
#
_entry.id   AF-A0A9E0KSS7-F1
#
_cell.length_a   1.000
_cell.length_b   1.000
_cell.length_c   1.000
_cell.angle_alpha   90.00
_cell.angle_beta   90.00
_cell.angle_gamma   90.00
#
_symmetry.space_group_name_H-M   'P 1'
#
loop_
_entity.id
_entity.type
_entity.pdbx_description
1 polymer ?
#
loop_
_entity_poly.entity_id
_entity_poly.type
_entity_poly.pdbx_seq_one_letter_code
_entity_poly.pdbx_strand_id
1 'polypeptide(L)'
;MITAVDRATRCFVGWDVAWERTTPVMQRMLDSSPRAEQYYSDLFNTYGTLVYFPGRHHFMDDKSETYSVEAGNAELRHYLARLGRKSRCFSRSIKALR
;
A
#
# COMPACT_ATOMS: atom_id res chain seq x y z
N MET A 1 -2.14 5.03 5.47
CA MET A 1 -2.50 4.23 4.28
C MET A 1 -1.56 3.04 4.21
N ILE A 2 -2.11 1.87 3.96
CA ILE A 2 -1.42 0.59 3.75
C ILE A 2 -1.83 0.14 2.34
N THR A 3 -0.90 -0.37 1.54
CA THR A 3 -1.16 -0.76 0.15
C THR A 3 -0.42 -2.04 -0.18
N ALA A 4 -1.06 -2.93 -0.93
CA ALA A 4 -0.46 -4.07 -1.58
C ALA A 4 -0.44 -3.81 -3.09
N VAL A 5 0.70 -4.08 -3.72
CA VAL A 5 0.93 -3.84 -5.14
C VAL A 5 1.43 -5.14 -5.76
N ASP A 6 0.83 -5.55 -6.87
CA ASP A 6 1.41 -6.61 -7.69
C ASP A 6 2.67 -6.09 -8.38
N ARG A 7 3.79 -6.78 -8.19
CA ARG A 7 5.09 -6.34 -8.69
C ARG A 7 5.19 -6.42 -10.21
N ALA A 8 4.54 -7.41 -10.83
CA ALA A 8 4.61 -7.61 -12.28
C ALA A 8 3.84 -6.53 -13.04
N THR A 9 2.61 -6.23 -12.61
CA THR A 9 1.73 -5.27 -13.29
C THR A 9 1.81 -3.85 -12.73
N ARG A 10 2.36 -3.68 -11.52
CA ARG A 10 2.34 -2.43 -10.73
C ARG A 10 0.92 -1.96 -10.34
N CYS A 11 -0.07 -2.85 -10.44
CA CYS A 11 -1.43 -2.55 -10.00
C CYS A 11 -1.55 -2.62 -8.49
N PHE A 12 -2.34 -1.70 -7.91
CA PHE A 12 -2.81 -1.85 -6.53
C PHE A 12 -3.79 -3.01 -6.46
N VAL A 13 -3.48 -3.98 -5.60
CA VAL A 13 -4.30 -5.19 -5.40
C VAL A 13 -4.97 -5.23 -4.03
N GLY A 14 -4.57 -4.34 -3.14
CA GLY A 14 -5.16 -4.18 -1.82
C GLY A 14 -4.80 -2.83 -1.22
N TRP A 15 -5.66 -2.28 -0.38
CA TRP A 15 -5.39 -1.04 0.34
C TRP A 15 -6.27 -0.92 1.58
N ASP A 16 -5.79 -0.15 2.56
CA ASP A 16 -6.59 0.28 3.71
C ASP A 16 -6.08 1.64 4.23
N VAL A 17 -6.97 2.40 4.88
CA VAL A 17 -6.66 3.68 5.52
C VAL A 17 -6.85 3.53 7.02
N ALA A 18 -5.75 3.30 7.71
CA ALA A 18 -5.73 3.18 9.15
C ALA A 18 -4.93 4.30 9.82
N TRP A 19 -5.41 4.74 10.98
CA TRP A 19 -4.67 5.61 11.90
C TRP A 19 -3.48 4.87 12.51
N GLU A 20 -3.69 3.62 12.89
CA GLU A 20 -2.67 2.75 13.46
C GLU A 20 -2.55 1.45 12.64
N ARG A 21 -1.30 1.06 12.35
CA ARG A 21 -0.97 -0.15 11.58
C ARG A 21 -0.81 -1.34 12.53
N THR A 22 -1.92 -1.76 13.12
CA THR A 22 -1.98 -2.92 14.03
C THR A 22 -2.11 -4.22 13.26
N THR A 23 -1.69 -5.35 13.85
CA THR A 23 -1.81 -6.69 13.25
C THR A 23 -3.22 -6.99 12.76
N PRO A 24 -4.31 -6.77 13.54
CA PRO A 24 -5.65 -7.10 13.07
C PRO A 24 -6.11 -6.26 11.87
N VAL A 25 -5.70 -4.99 11.82
CA VAL A 25 -6.02 -4.10 10.69
C VAL A 25 -5.31 -4.59 9.43
N MET A 26 -4.00 -4.84 9.54
CA MET A 26 -3.19 -5.28 8.41
C MET A 26 -3.58 -6.68 7.93
N GLN A 27 -3.92 -7.59 8.84
CA GLN A 27 -4.37 -8.94 8.48
C GLN A 27 -5.69 -8.89 7.70
N ARG A 28 -6.66 -8.08 8.11
CA ARG A 28 -7.92 -7.93 7.35
C ARG A 28 -7.70 -7.40 5.92
N MET A 29 -6.78 -6.45 5.77
CA MET A 29 -6.42 -5.94 4.45
C MET A 29 -5.74 -7.03 3.61
N LEU A 30 -4.83 -7.82 4.20
CA LEU A 30 -4.17 -8.94 3.53
C LEU A 30 -5.18 -10.02 3.11
N ASP A 31 -6.09 -10.40 4.01
CA ASP A 31 -7.10 -11.45 3.77
C ASP A 31 -8.10 -11.08 2.68
N SER A 32 -8.36 -9.78 2.50
CA SER A 32 -9.25 -9.26 1.45
C SER A 32 -8.54 -9.00 0.12
N SER A 33 -7.21 -9.08 0.09
CA SER A 33 -6.40 -8.92 -1.12
C SER A 33 -6.23 -10.25 -1.85
N PRO A 34 -5.93 -10.24 -3.17
CA PRO A 34 -5.50 -11.44 -3.87
C PRO A 34 -4.30 -12.09 -3.17
N ARG A 35 -4.36 -13.41 -2.99
CA ARG A 35 -3.26 -14.18 -2.41
C ARG A 35 -2.09 -14.26 -3.40
N ALA A 36 -0.89 -14.07 -2.88
CA ALA A 36 0.36 -14.24 -3.60
C ALA A 36 1.15 -15.44 -3.05
N GLU A 37 2.04 -15.99 -3.88
CA GLU A 37 3.02 -16.98 -3.44
C GLU A 37 4.18 -16.33 -2.67
N GLN A 38 4.54 -15.10 -3.06
CA GLN A 38 5.65 -14.33 -2.48
C GLN A 38 5.16 -12.95 -2.04
N TYR A 39 5.48 -12.57 -0.81
CA TYR A 39 5.18 -11.26 -0.25
C TYR A 39 6.48 -10.58 0.17
N TYR A 40 6.58 -9.29 -0.13
CA TYR A 40 7.75 -8.47 0.18
C TYR A 40 7.30 -7.22 0.93
N SER A 41 7.95 -6.92 2.05
CA SER A 41 7.68 -5.71 2.80
C SER A 41 8.96 -5.05 3.29
N ASP A 42 8.84 -3.79 3.69
CA ASP A 42 9.87 -3.14 4.50
C ASP A 42 9.99 -3.81 5.89
N LEU A 43 10.95 -3.34 6.67
CA LEU A 43 11.27 -3.83 8.01
C LEU A 43 10.27 -3.38 9.10
N PHE A 44 9.06 -2.91 8.76
CA PHE A 44 8.07 -2.60 9.77
C PHE A 44 7.58 -3.88 10.48
N ASN A 45 7.87 -3.98 11.79
CA ASN A 45 7.69 -5.20 12.58
C ASN A 45 6.31 -5.86 12.44
N THR A 46 5.23 -5.10 12.27
CA THR A 46 3.88 -5.68 12.17
C THR A 46 3.75 -6.65 10.99
N TYR A 47 4.49 -6.46 9.89
CA TYR A 47 4.47 -7.40 8.77
C TYR A 47 4.90 -8.81 9.17
N GLY A 48 5.80 -8.94 10.16
CA GLY A 48 6.26 -10.25 10.67
C GLY A 48 5.25 -10.93 11.58
N THR A 49 4.15 -10.26 11.93
CA THR A 49 3.07 -10.81 12.75
C THR A 49 1.88 -11.32 11.93
N LEU A 50 1.91 -11.13 10.61
CA LEU A 50 0.82 -11.51 9.71
C LEU A 50 0.93 -12.97 9.26
N VAL A 51 -0.21 -13.54 8.88
CA VAL A 51 -0.32 -14.88 8.32
C VAL A 51 -0.41 -14.78 6.79
N TYR A 52 0.60 -15.30 6.11
CA TYR A 52 0.71 -15.27 4.64
C TYR A 52 0.37 -16.60 3.95
N PHE A 53 -0.03 -17.62 4.72
CA PHE A 53 -0.22 -18.97 4.20
C PHE A 53 -1.23 -19.02 3.03
N PRO A 54 -0.92 -19.74 1.94
CA PRO A 54 0.24 -20.63 1.73
C PRO A 54 1.50 -19.95 1.18
N GLY A 55 1.50 -18.64 1.00
CA GLY A 55 2.65 -17.88 0.50
C GLY A 55 3.76 -17.69 1.56
N ARG A 56 4.88 -17.15 1.10
CA ARG A 56 6.06 -16.84 1.91
C ARG A 56 6.29 -15.34 1.96
N HIS A 57 6.60 -14.83 3.13
CA HIS A 57 6.92 -13.42 3.36
C HIS A 57 8.41 -13.22 3.56
N HIS A 58 8.93 -12.16 2.96
CA HIS A 58 10.32 -11.75 3.04
C HIS A 58 10.42 -10.30 3.51
N PHE A 59 11.25 -10.09 4.52
CA PHE A 59 11.66 -8.77 4.95
C PHE A 59 12.80 -8.27 4.09
N MET A 60 12.62 -7.10 3.49
CA MET A 60 13.62 -6.48 2.63
C MET A 60 14.33 -5.38 3.41
N ASP A 61 15.62 -5.58 3.64
CA ASP A 61 16.51 -4.60 4.26
C ASP A 61 17.00 -3.56 3.25
N ASP A 62 17.04 -3.94 1.98
CA ASP A 62 17.21 -3.06 0.84
C ASP A 62 15.86 -2.74 0.17
N LYS A 63 15.81 -1.62 -0.57
CA LYS A 63 14.59 -1.19 -1.28
C LYS A 63 14.38 -1.90 -2.62
N SER A 64 15.14 -2.97 -2.88
CA SER A 64 15.21 -3.60 -4.20
C SER A 64 13.89 -4.22 -4.61
N GLU A 65 13.10 -4.72 -3.66
CA GLU A 65 11.83 -5.39 -3.92
C GLU A 65 10.58 -4.55 -3.55
N THR A 66 10.76 -3.40 -2.87
CA THR A 66 9.66 -2.50 -2.42
C THR A 66 9.46 -1.26 -3.29
N TYR A 67 10.24 -1.06 -4.35
CA TYR A 67 10.21 0.17 -5.16
C TYR A 67 8.82 0.49 -5.75
N SER A 68 8.07 -0.51 -6.23
CA SER A 68 6.75 -0.30 -6.84
C SER A 68 5.73 0.26 -5.85
N VAL A 69 5.71 -0.29 -4.62
CA VAL A 69 4.80 0.17 -3.57
C VAL A 69 5.23 1.53 -3.02
N GLU A 70 6.53 1.80 -2.92
CA GLU A 70 7.06 3.12 -2.51
C GLU A 70 6.68 4.22 -3.51
N ALA A 71 6.86 3.97 -4.81
CA ALA A 71 6.51 4.90 -5.88
C ALA A 71 5.00 5.18 -5.89
N GLY A 72 4.17 4.12 -5.87
CA GLY A 72 2.71 4.27 -5.82
C GLY A 72 2.25 5.06 -4.59
N ASN A 73 2.84 4.80 -3.43
CA ASN A 73 2.52 5.52 -2.20
C ASN A 73 2.99 6.98 -2.21
N ALA A 74 4.09 7.30 -2.89
CA ALA A 74 4.56 8.67 -3.08
C ALA A 74 3.57 9.47 -3.95
N GLU A 75 3.15 8.90 -5.08
CA GLU A 75 2.15 9.49 -5.97
C GLU A 75 0.81 9.73 -5.24
N LEU A 76 0.29 8.71 -4.56
CA LEU A 76 -0.96 8.84 -3.80
C LEU A 76 -0.88 9.93 -2.74
N ARG A 77 0.22 10.00 -1.96
CA ARG A 77 0.41 11.08 -0.98
C ARG A 77 0.47 12.45 -1.64
N HIS A 78 1.12 12.57 -2.80
CA HIS A 78 1.17 13.82 -3.54
C HIS A 78 -0.24 14.29 -3.97
N TYR A 79 -1.03 13.41 -4.59
CA TYR A 79 -2.39 13.74 -5.02
C TYR A 79 -3.34 14.01 -3.85
N LEU A 80 -3.29 13.20 -2.78
CA LEU A 80 -4.11 13.40 -1.59
C LEU A 80 -3.78 14.74 -0.90
N ALA A 81 -2.50 15.10 -0.80
CA ALA A 81 -2.09 16.39 -0.25
C ALA A 81 -2.61 17.57 -1.09
N ARG A 82 -2.73 17.42 -2.42
CA ARG A 82 -3.34 18.43 -3.29
C ARG A 82 -4.84 18.59 -3.01
N LEU A 83 -5.55 17.50 -2.68
CA LEU A 83 -6.96 17.55 -2.29
C LEU A 83 -7.16 18.24 -0.94
N GLY A 84 -6.25 18.02 0.02
CA GLY A 84 -6.32 18.65 1.34
C GLY A 84 -6.13 20.17 1.35
N ARG A 85 -5.54 20.76 0.30
CA ARG A 85 -5.32 22.21 0.19
C ARG A 85 -6.47 22.89 -0.54
N LYS A 86 -7.49 23.30 0.22
CA LYS A 86 -8.73 23.96 -0.28
C LYS A 86 -8.47 25.10 -1.28
N SER A 87 -7.38 25.85 -1.14
CA SER A 87 -7.01 26.97 -2.03
C SER A 87 -6.21 26.59 -3.28
N ARG A 88 -5.58 25.40 -3.33
CA ARG A 88 -4.70 24.95 -4.43
C ARG A 88 -5.10 23.61 -5.04
N CYS A 89 -6.29 23.11 -4.72
CA CYS A 89 -6.87 21.96 -5.37
C CYS A 89 -7.39 22.37 -6.76
N PHE A 90 -6.63 22.06 -7.81
CA PHE A 90 -7.06 22.25 -9.21
C PHE A 90 -8.06 21.17 -9.65
N SER A 91 -8.00 19.99 -9.02
CA SER A 91 -8.94 18.89 -9.19
C SER A 91 -10.08 18.96 -8.17
N ARG A 92 -10.89 20.01 -8.27
CA ARG A 92 -12.00 20.30 -7.33
C ARG A 92 -13.19 19.33 -7.41
N SER A 93 -13.20 18.43 -8.41
CA SER A 93 -14.25 17.44 -8.59
C SER A 93 -13.71 16.24 -9.37
N ILE A 94 -14.41 15.11 -9.31
CA ILE A 94 -14.06 13.91 -10.09
C ILE A 94 -14.08 14.17 -11.61
N LYS A 95 -14.87 15.15 -12.07
CA LYS A 95 -14.88 15.60 -13.47
C LYS A 95 -13.57 16.29 -13.87
N ALA A 96 -12.86 16.91 -12.92
CA ALA A 96 -11.57 17.56 -13.15
C ALA A 96 -10.37 16.60 -13.01
N LEU A 97 -10.63 15.31 -12.78
CA LEU A 97 -9.63 14.23 -12.74
C LEU A 97 -9.66 13.38 -14.03
N ARG A 98 -10.44 13.78 -15.04
CA ARG A 98 -10.51 13.13 -16.35
C ARG A 98 -9.51 13.75 -17.32
#